data_AF-M9W9Y9-F1
#
_entry.id   AF-M9W9Y9-F1
#
_cell.length_a   1.000
_cell.length_b   1.000
_cell.length_c   1.000
_cell.angle_alpha   90.00
_cell.angle_beta   90.00
_cell.angle_gamma   90.00
#
_symmetry.space_group_name_H-M   'P 1'
#
loop_
_entity.id
_entity.type
_entity.pdbx_description
1 polymer ?
#
loop_
_entity_poly.entity_id
_entity_poly.type
_entity_poly.pdbx_seq_one_letter_code
_entity_poly.pdbx_strand_id
1 'polypeptide(L)'
;MNLNSSFNLTINFIESKKTLNFDRVAVAFNIDEQEDWMELANDFLVGYQMLLLKIYHYKTRQYKYLFCKNTHILVSKNTITVNTFSDAEFYTQNFVKKQNDQLLKKVNKKINSLLAMQKIGLDLEKLIQLKQLQEQQYQLKMIKELSLRKDNYEEI
;
A
#
# COMPACT_ATOMS: atom_id res chain seq x y z
N MET A 1 2.48 -2.81 28.41
CA MET A 1 2.61 -1.48 27.77
C MET A 1 3.98 -0.92 28.06
N ASN A 2 4.87 -0.84 27.05
CA ASN A 2 6.04 0.04 27.09
C ASN A 2 6.61 0.29 25.68
N LEU A 3 6.84 1.58 25.40
CA LEU A 3 7.72 2.25 24.45
C LEU A 3 7.56 1.97 22.94
N ASN A 4 7.02 2.98 22.25
CA ASN A 4 7.31 3.37 20.86
C ASN A 4 8.69 2.88 20.37
N SER A 5 8.79 1.67 19.82
CA SER A 5 10.02 1.24 19.13
C SER A 5 10.02 1.95 17.78
N SER A 6 10.75 3.05 17.70
CA SER A 6 10.92 3.76 16.44
C SER A 6 11.96 3.02 15.60
N PHE A 7 11.57 2.58 14.41
CA PHE A 7 12.42 1.89 13.47
C PHE A 7 13.14 2.87 12.54
N ASN A 8 14.24 2.41 11.95
CA ASN A 8 14.72 2.96 10.69
C ASN A 8 14.08 2.16 9.55
N LEU A 9 13.53 2.85 8.56
CA LEU A 9 12.85 2.26 7.43
C LEU A 9 13.64 2.54 6.15
N THR A 10 13.96 1.49 5.41
CA THR A 10 14.50 1.56 4.05
C THR A 10 13.49 0.97 3.09
N ILE A 11 13.12 1.73 2.06
CA ILE A 11 12.24 1.28 0.98
C ILE A 11 13.00 1.27 -0.33
N ASN A 12 13.15 0.07 -0.91
CA ASN A 12 13.78 -0.16 -2.20
C ASN A 12 12.67 -0.33 -3.25
N PHE A 13 12.59 0.63 -4.17
CA PHE A 13 11.70 0.60 -5.32
C PHE A 13 12.45 -0.04 -6.49
N ILE A 14 12.15 -1.31 -6.75
CA ILE A 14 12.95 -2.17 -7.63
C ILE A 14 12.93 -1.65 -9.08
N GLU A 15 11.76 -1.25 -9.58
CA GLU A 15 11.59 -0.82 -10.97
C GLU A 15 12.36 0.47 -11.26
N SER A 16 12.25 1.47 -10.38
CA SER A 16 12.92 2.76 -10.52
C SER A 16 14.37 2.77 -10.02
N LYS A 17 14.83 1.68 -9.37
CA LYS A 17 16.12 1.59 -8.67
C LYS A 17 16.32 2.68 -7.62
N LYS A 18 15.22 3.24 -7.10
CA LYS A 18 15.24 4.28 -6.07
C LYS A 18 15.25 3.64 -4.69
N THR A 19 16.00 4.22 -3.77
CA THR A 19 15.98 3.86 -2.34
C THR A 19 15.60 5.09 -1.52
N LEU A 20 14.65 4.94 -0.60
CA LEU A 20 14.29 5.97 0.37
C LEU A 20 14.54 5.47 1.78
N ASN A 21 15.04 6.36 2.64
CA ASN A 21 15.32 6.08 4.04
C ASN A 21 14.52 7.02 4.94
N PHE A 22 13.98 6.48 6.02
CA PHE A 22 13.26 7.23 7.04
C PHE A 22 13.76 6.82 8.40
N ASP A 23 14.16 7.80 9.22
CA ASP A 23 14.61 7.54 10.58
C ASP A 23 13.48 7.82 11.57
N ARG A 24 13.44 7.00 12.63
CA ARG A 24 12.49 7.15 13.73
C ARG A 24 11.06 7.19 13.19
N VAL A 25 10.62 6.04 12.70
CA VAL A 25 9.25 5.83 12.22
C VAL A 25 8.57 4.68 12.94
N ALA A 26 7.24 4.70 12.97
CA ALA A 26 6.44 3.50 13.19
C ALA A 26 5.77 3.13 11.86
N VAL A 27 5.70 1.84 11.55
CA VAL A 27 5.14 1.36 10.29
C VAL A 27 4.10 0.32 10.59
N ALA A 28 2.92 0.51 10.02
CA ALA A 28 1.88 -0.51 9.95
C ALA A 28 1.56 -0.79 8.48
N PHE A 29 1.00 -1.96 8.22
CA PHE A 29 0.50 -2.29 6.90
C PHE A 29 -0.92 -2.82 6.97
N ASN A 30 -1.67 -2.57 5.91
CA ASN A 30 -2.98 -3.14 5.68
C ASN A 30 -2.93 -3.96 4.39
N ILE A 31 -3.63 -5.08 4.37
CA ILE A 31 -3.83 -5.91 3.18
C ILE A 31 -5.31 -5.88 2.80
N ASP A 32 -5.59 -6.09 1.51
CA ASP A 32 -6.98 -6.26 1.07
C ASP A 32 -7.64 -7.39 1.88
N GLU A 33 -8.95 -7.24 2.12
CA GLU A 33 -9.80 -8.18 2.89
C GLU A 33 -9.72 -8.13 4.43
N GLN A 34 -8.81 -7.35 5.04
CA GLN A 34 -8.77 -7.16 6.51
C GLN A 34 -8.99 -5.68 6.88
N GLU A 35 -9.92 -5.40 7.79
CA GLU A 35 -10.14 -4.03 8.32
C GLU A 35 -9.02 -3.58 9.27
N ASP A 36 -8.14 -4.50 9.66
CA ASP A 36 -7.12 -4.26 10.67
C ASP A 36 -5.77 -3.82 10.08
N TRP A 37 -5.15 -2.87 10.78
CA TRP A 37 -3.76 -2.48 10.55
C TRP A 37 -2.86 -3.37 11.38
N MET A 38 -1.88 -3.99 10.73
CA MET A 38 -0.84 -4.76 11.41
C MET A 38 0.39 -3.91 11.63
N GLU A 39 0.74 -3.64 12.89
CA GLU A 39 2.00 -2.95 13.23
C GLU A 39 3.19 -3.88 13.02
N LEU A 40 4.24 -3.35 12.40
CA LEU A 40 5.49 -4.08 12.23
C LEU A 40 6.28 -4.09 13.55
N ALA A 41 6.64 -5.28 14.00
CA ALA A 41 7.50 -5.53 15.14
C ALA A 41 8.82 -6.20 14.70
N ASN A 42 9.78 -6.34 15.62
CA ASN A 42 11.02 -7.06 15.32
C ASN A 42 10.75 -8.54 14.95
N ASP A 43 11.69 -9.10 14.19
CA ASP A 43 11.69 -10.51 13.74
C ASP A 43 10.45 -10.87 12.91
N PHE A 44 10.01 -9.91 12.10
CA PHE A 44 8.85 -10.01 11.23
C PHE A 44 9.28 -10.17 9.78
N LEU A 45 8.67 -11.12 9.06
CA LEU A 45 8.93 -11.41 7.65
C LEU A 45 7.61 -11.62 6.91
N VAL A 46 7.34 -10.80 5.90
CA VAL A 46 6.08 -10.84 5.18
C VAL A 46 6.26 -10.56 3.70
N GLY A 47 5.52 -11.29 2.87
CA GLY A 47 5.40 -11.04 1.43
C GLY A 47 3.93 -10.95 1.02
N TYR A 48 3.54 -9.88 0.32
CA TYR A 48 2.19 -9.72 -0.23
C TYR A 48 2.21 -9.14 -1.64
N GLN A 49 1.26 -9.57 -2.47
CA GLN A 49 1.09 -9.04 -3.82
C GLN A 49 0.68 -7.56 -3.80
N MET A 50 -0.18 -7.17 -2.86
CA MET A 50 -0.61 -5.79 -2.68
C MET A 50 -0.83 -5.49 -1.21
N LEU A 51 -0.31 -4.36 -0.76
CA LEU A 51 -0.54 -3.83 0.59
C LEU A 51 -0.50 -2.30 0.58
N LEU A 52 -1.02 -1.70 1.65
CA LEU A 52 -0.87 -0.29 1.95
C LEU A 52 0.01 -0.13 3.20
N LEU A 53 1.14 0.55 3.07
CA LEU A 53 1.94 0.98 4.22
C LEU A 53 1.37 2.27 4.80
N LYS A 54 1.36 2.36 6.13
CA LYS A 54 1.15 3.58 6.91
C LYS A 54 2.41 3.83 7.73
N ILE A 55 3.08 4.93 7.44
CA ILE A 55 4.36 5.32 8.02
C ILE A 55 4.11 6.56 8.87
N TYR A 56 4.27 6.43 10.18
CA TYR A 56 4.25 7.57 11.10
C TYR A 56 5.66 8.06 11.35
N HIS A 57 5.93 9.31 11.00
CA HIS A 57 7.25 9.90 11.17
C HIS A 57 7.31 10.69 12.50
N TYR A 58 8.09 10.22 13.48
CA TYR A 58 8.11 10.84 14.82
C TYR A 58 8.67 12.28 14.81
N LYS A 59 9.65 12.58 13.93
CA LYS A 59 10.21 13.94 13.79
C LYS A 59 9.17 14.97 13.29
N THR A 60 8.50 14.69 12.17
CA THR A 60 7.51 15.62 11.57
C THR A 60 6.11 15.49 12.15
N ARG A 61 5.85 14.41 12.91
CA ARG A 61 4.53 14.04 13.46
C ARG A 61 3.45 13.86 12.38
N GLN A 62 3.86 13.37 11.21
CA GLN A 62 2.97 13.18 10.07
C GLN A 62 2.85 11.70 9.69
N TYR A 63 1.67 11.35 9.16
CA TYR A 63 1.44 10.06 8.52
C TYR A 63 1.65 10.18 7.01
N LYS A 64 2.35 9.20 6.45
CA LYS A 64 2.44 8.96 5.02
C LYS A 64 1.93 7.56 4.70
N TYR A 65 1.37 7.45 3.51
CA TYR A 65 0.75 6.23 3.01
C TYR A 65 1.39 5.86 1.67
N LEU A 66 1.68 4.58 1.47
CA LEU A 66 2.32 4.10 0.25
C LEU A 66 1.68 2.77 -0.18
N PHE A 67 1.07 2.76 -1.36
CA PHE A 67 0.61 1.53 -1.98
C PHE A 67 1.81 0.77 -2.53
N CYS A 68 1.96 -0.49 -2.13
CA CYS A 68 3.08 -1.33 -2.54
C CYS A 68 2.58 -2.57 -3.30
N LYS A 69 3.33 -2.96 -4.33
CA LYS A 69 3.08 -4.11 -5.21
C LYS A 69 4.22 -5.10 -5.07
N ASN A 70 3.89 -6.40 -5.03
CA ASN A 70 4.85 -7.50 -4.92
C ASN A 70 5.91 -7.22 -3.86
N THR A 71 5.42 -6.95 -2.66
CA THR A 71 6.20 -6.35 -1.58
C THR A 71 6.72 -7.41 -0.63
N HIS A 72 7.99 -7.28 -0.28
CA HIS A 72 8.64 -8.07 0.75
C HIS A 72 9.11 -7.14 1.87
N ILE A 73 8.69 -7.43 3.10
CA ILE A 73 9.04 -6.69 4.30
C ILE A 73 9.85 -7.60 5.22
N LEU A 74 11.03 -7.14 5.61
CA LEU A 74 11.87 -7.77 6.63
C LEU A 74 12.10 -6.78 7.77
N VAL A 75 11.88 -7.21 9.00
CA VAL A 75 12.19 -6.42 10.19
C VAL A 75 13.23 -7.16 11.02
N SER A 76 14.41 -6.57 11.15
CA SER A 76 15.49 -7.12 11.95
C SER A 76 16.29 -6.00 12.60
N LYS A 77 16.69 -6.18 13.86
CA LYS A 77 17.56 -5.25 14.59
C LYS A 77 17.07 -3.79 14.53
N ASN A 78 15.76 -3.55 14.70
CA ASN A 78 15.15 -2.23 14.66
C ASN A 78 15.25 -1.51 13.28
N THR A 79 15.49 -2.27 12.22
CA THR A 79 15.43 -1.82 10.82
C THR A 79 14.33 -2.55 10.09
N ILE A 80 13.48 -1.79 9.41
CA ILE A 80 12.47 -2.30 8.47
C ILE A 80 13.03 -2.11 7.07
N THR A 81 13.15 -3.20 6.31
CA THR A 81 13.51 -3.16 4.90
C THR A 81 12.31 -3.60 4.07
N VAL A 82 11.85 -2.71 3.20
CA VAL A 82 10.75 -2.95 2.25
C VAL A 82 11.34 -3.01 0.85
N ASN A 83 11.12 -4.11 0.14
CA ASN A 83 11.41 -4.23 -1.29
C ASN A 83 10.06 -4.27 -2.03
N THR A 84 9.86 -3.39 -3.01
CA THR A 84 8.58 -3.26 -3.72
C THR A 84 8.79 -2.98 -5.20
N PHE A 85 7.85 -3.44 -6.04
CA PHE A 85 7.77 -3.14 -7.47
C PHE A 85 6.90 -1.90 -7.76
N SER A 86 6.54 -1.13 -6.75
CA SER A 86 5.81 0.13 -6.96
C SER A 86 6.73 1.29 -7.29
N ASP A 87 6.11 2.38 -7.74
CA ASP A 87 6.73 3.69 -7.76
C ASP A 87 6.71 4.34 -6.37
N ALA A 88 7.58 5.33 -6.17
CA ALA A 88 7.67 6.10 -4.93
C ALA A 88 6.56 7.17 -4.83
N GLU A 89 5.30 6.75 -4.91
CA GLU A 89 4.14 7.64 -4.86
C GLU A 89 3.48 7.61 -3.47
N PHE A 90 3.74 8.65 -2.68
CA PHE A 90 3.21 8.78 -1.33
C PHE A 90 1.88 9.52 -1.31
N TYR A 91 1.11 9.26 -0.24
CA TYR A 91 -0.17 9.88 0.03
C TYR A 91 -0.23 10.39 1.46
N THR A 92 -1.04 11.42 1.67
CA THR A 92 -1.39 11.95 2.99
C THR A 92 -2.91 11.97 3.16
N GLN A 93 -3.38 11.96 4.40
CA GLN A 93 -4.80 12.11 4.68
C GLN A 93 -5.24 13.55 4.48
N ASN A 94 -6.33 13.74 3.76
CA ASN A 94 -7.01 15.01 3.61
C ASN A 94 -8.50 14.82 3.94
N PHE A 95 -8.98 15.48 4.99
CA PHE A 95 -10.37 15.35 5.45
C PHE A 95 -11.42 15.86 4.44
N VAL A 96 -10.99 16.51 3.36
CA VAL A 96 -11.87 16.86 2.24
C VAL A 96 -12.10 15.62 1.37
N LYS A 97 -13.25 14.94 1.58
CA LYS A 97 -13.70 13.81 0.76
C LYS A 97 -13.78 14.18 -0.72
N LYS A 98 -12.88 13.66 -1.54
CA LYS A 98 -13.07 13.57 -2.99
C LYS A 98 -13.73 12.24 -3.32
N GLN A 99 -14.90 12.29 -3.96
CA GLN A 99 -15.69 11.09 -4.30
C GLN A 99 -15.17 10.45 -5.59
N ASN A 100 -14.59 9.26 -5.49
CA ASN A 100 -14.28 8.37 -6.64
C ASN A 100 -15.37 7.30 -6.85
N ASP A 101 -16.59 7.52 -6.35
CA ASP A 101 -17.65 6.51 -6.27
C ASP A 101 -18.08 5.96 -7.63
N GLN A 102 -18.11 6.81 -8.66
CA GLN A 102 -18.45 6.38 -10.01
C GLN A 102 -17.37 5.47 -10.62
N LEU A 103 -16.10 5.79 -10.37
CA LEU A 103 -14.98 4.99 -10.88
C LEU A 103 -14.93 3.63 -10.16
N LEU A 104 -15.07 3.62 -8.84
CA LEU A 104 -15.10 2.38 -8.06
C LEU A 104 -16.27 1.48 -8.48
N LYS A 105 -17.46 2.04 -8.71
CA LYS A 105 -18.62 1.29 -9.25
C LYS A 105 -18.32 0.67 -10.63
N LYS A 106 -17.66 1.42 -11.53
CA LYS A 106 -17.28 0.92 -12.86
C LYS A 106 -16.27 -0.23 -12.76
N VAL A 107 -15.25 -0.08 -11.92
CA VAL A 107 -14.23 -1.12 -11.66
C VAL A 107 -14.88 -2.38 -11.11
N ASN A 108 -15.71 -2.25 -10.06
CA ASN A 108 -16.43 -3.38 -9.45
C ASN A 108 -17.29 -4.14 -10.47
N LYS A 109 -18.02 -3.41 -11.32
CA LYS A 109 -18.85 -4.03 -12.37
C LYS A 109 -17.99 -4.86 -13.34
N LYS A 110 -16.83 -4.34 -13.73
CA LYS A 110 -15.93 -5.04 -14.66
C LYS A 110 -15.26 -6.26 -14.03
N ILE A 111 -14.83 -6.16 -12.77
CA ILE A 111 -14.33 -7.30 -11.98
C ILE A 111 -15.38 -8.40 -11.90
N ASN A 112 -16.61 -8.06 -11.50
CA ASN A 112 -17.69 -9.04 -11.38
C ASN A 112 -18.00 -9.73 -12.71
N SER A 113 -17.99 -8.98 -13.82
CA SER A 113 -18.17 -9.56 -15.16
C SER A 113 -17.05 -10.53 -15.51
N LEU A 114 -15.78 -10.19 -15.24
CA LEU A 114 -14.64 -11.05 -15.53
C LEU A 114 -14.63 -12.29 -14.62
N LEU A 115 -14.93 -12.16 -13.33
CA LEU A 115 -15.07 -13.29 -12.40
C LEU A 115 -16.19 -14.25 -12.83
N ALA A 116 -17.31 -13.74 -13.36
CA ALA A 116 -18.35 -14.58 -13.92
C ALA A 116 -17.87 -15.35 -15.17
N MET A 117 -17.09 -14.70 -16.04
CA MET A 117 -16.48 -15.34 -17.20
C MET A 117 -15.39 -16.36 -16.84
N GLN A 118 -14.66 -16.16 -15.73
CA GLN A 118 -13.65 -17.10 -15.23
C GLN A 118 -14.21 -18.51 -15.04
N LYS A 119 -15.48 -18.61 -14.63
CA LYS A 119 -16.16 -19.90 -14.41
C LYS A 119 -16.37 -20.70 -15.70
N ILE A 120 -16.32 -20.03 -16.86
CA ILE A 120 -16.49 -20.61 -18.19
C ILE A 120 -15.12 -20.77 -18.89
N GLY A 121 -14.15 -19.94 -18.52
CA GLY A 121 -12.79 -19.90 -19.05
C GLY A 121 -12.40 -18.47 -19.42
N LEU A 122 -11.31 -17.97 -18.85
CA LEU A 122 -10.71 -16.69 -19.23
C LEU A 122 -9.41 -16.95 -19.99
N ASP A 123 -9.21 -16.21 -21.08
CA ASP A 123 -7.91 -16.10 -21.71
C ASP A 123 -6.92 -15.32 -20.81
N LEU A 124 -5.64 -15.44 -21.14
CA LEU A 124 -4.55 -14.83 -20.37
C LEU A 124 -4.68 -13.30 -20.28
N GLU A 125 -5.08 -12.64 -21.37
CA GLU A 125 -5.26 -11.19 -21.40
C GLU A 125 -6.31 -10.71 -20.41
N LYS A 126 -7.45 -11.39 -20.36
CA LYS A 126 -8.52 -11.05 -19.41
C LYS A 126 -8.16 -11.41 -17.98
N LEU A 127 -7.34 -12.45 -17.75
CA LEU A 127 -6.80 -12.74 -16.42
C LEU A 127 -5.87 -11.62 -15.93
N ILE A 128 -4.98 -11.13 -16.80
CA ILE A 128 -4.12 -9.98 -16.50
C ILE A 128 -4.98 -8.74 -16.20
N GLN A 129 -5.99 -8.48 -17.03
CA GLN A 129 -6.91 -7.37 -16.82
C GLN A 129 -7.67 -7.49 -15.49
N LEU A 130 -8.11 -8.69 -15.12
CA LEU A 130 -8.77 -8.93 -13.84
C LEU A 130 -7.87 -8.55 -12.66
N LYS A 131 -6.60 -9.00 -12.68
CA LYS A 131 -5.62 -8.64 -11.65
C LYS A 131 -5.40 -7.13 -11.56
N GLN A 132 -5.21 -6.46 -12.69
CA GLN A 132 -5.05 -5.00 -12.73
C GLN A 132 -6.27 -4.25 -12.17
N LEU A 133 -7.48 -4.74 -12.46
CA LEU A 133 -8.70 -4.15 -11.93
C LEU A 133 -8.84 -4.38 -10.43
N GLN A 134 -8.46 -5.54 -9.90
CA GLN A 134 -8.45 -5.82 -8.46
C GLN A 134 -7.45 -4.90 -7.74
N GLU A 135 -6.26 -4.72 -8.30
CA GLU A 135 -5.28 -3.75 -7.76
C GLU A 135 -5.86 -2.33 -7.73
N GLN A 136 -6.50 -1.90 -8.82
CA GLN A 136 -7.15 -0.60 -8.91
C GLN A 136 -8.30 -0.47 -7.90
N GLN A 137 -9.08 -1.54 -7.71
CA GLN A 137 -10.18 -1.57 -6.75
C GLN A 137 -9.67 -1.35 -5.33
N TYR A 138 -8.63 -2.09 -4.92
CA TYR A 138 -8.03 -1.95 -3.59
C TYR A 138 -7.53 -0.51 -3.36
N GLN A 139 -6.76 0.04 -4.29
CA GLN A 139 -6.26 1.41 -4.19
C GLN A 139 -7.41 2.43 -4.06
N LEU A 140 -8.43 2.33 -4.91
CA LEU A 140 -9.58 3.24 -4.87
C LEU A 140 -10.39 3.12 -3.58
N LYS A 141 -10.55 1.90 -3.06
CA LYS A 141 -11.23 1.62 -1.79
C LYS A 141 -10.48 2.30 -0.64
N MET A 142 -9.19 2.04 -0.52
CA MET A 142 -8.36 2.62 0.55
C MET A 142 -8.23 4.14 0.45
N ILE A 143 -8.04 4.69 -0.77
CA ILE A 143 -8.03 6.14 -1.00
C ILE A 143 -9.32 6.78 -0.50
N LYS A 144 -10.47 6.15 -0.75
CA LYS A 144 -11.77 6.64 -0.31
C LYS A 144 -11.92 6.52 1.20
N GLU A 145 -11.69 5.34 1.76
CA GLU A 145 -11.93 5.05 3.18
C GLU A 145 -11.05 5.91 4.08
N LEU A 146 -9.79 6.08 3.72
CA LEU A 146 -8.81 6.86 4.49
C LEU A 146 -8.75 8.33 4.05
N SER A 147 -9.51 8.72 3.04
CA SER A 147 -9.49 10.06 2.42
C SER A 147 -8.08 10.51 2.02
N LEU A 148 -7.39 9.68 1.24
CA LEU A 148 -6.01 9.91 0.83
C LEU A 148 -5.92 10.86 -0.38
N ARG A 149 -4.88 11.68 -0.39
CA ARG A 149 -4.47 12.50 -1.53
C ARG A 149 -3.00 12.25 -1.82
N LYS A 150 -2.63 12.18 -3.10
CA LYS A 150 -1.21 12.13 -3.51
C LYS A 150 -0.45 13.30 -2.91
N ASP A 151 0.67 12.99 -2.28
CA ASP A 151 1.62 13.95 -1.74
C ASP A 151 2.65 14.27 -2.82
N ASN A 152 2.98 15.54 -2.99
CA ASN A 152 4.11 15.94 -3.82
C ASN A 152 5.36 15.79 -2.96
N TYR A 153 5.77 14.55 -2.70
CA TYR A 153 6.93 14.31 -1.86
C TYR A 153 8.22 14.63 -2.62
N GLU A 154 8.78 15.80 -2.34
CA GLU A 154 10.18 16.13 -2.62
C GLU A 154 11.00 15.78 -1.37
N GLU A 155 12.15 15.12 -1.56
CA GLU A 155 13.05 14.71 -0.48
C GLU A 155 13.41 15.92 0.41
N ILE A 156 13.24 15.79 1.73
CA ILE A 156 13.73 16.74 2.74
C ILE A 156 14.97 16.13 3.37
#